data_AF-A0A445AXJ4-F1
#
_entry.id   AF-A0A445AXJ4-F1
#
_cell.length_a   1.000
_cell.length_b   1.000
_cell.length_c   1.000
_cell.angle_alpha   90.00
_cell.angle_beta   90.00
_cell.angle_gamma   90.00
#
_symmetry.space_group_name_H-M   'P 1'
#
loop_
_entity.id
_entity.type
_entity.pdbx_description
1 polymer ?
#
loop_
_entity_poly.entity_id
_entity_poly.type
_entity_poly.pdbx_seq_one_letter_code
_entity_poly.pdbx_strand_id
1 'polypeptide(L)' 'MAKSSFKLEHPLERRQAEAGRIREKYPDRIPVIVEKAERSDIPDIDKKKYAIQ' A
#
# COMPACT_ATOMS: atom_id res chain seq x y z
N MET A 1 5.64 17.77 -1.32
CA MET A 1 5.43 16.49 -0.62
C MET A 1 4.64 15.59 -1.56
N ALA A 2 5.14 14.40 -1.89
CA ALA A 2 4.39 13.46 -2.73
C ALA A 2 3.11 13.08 -1.97
N LYS A 3 1.95 13.49 -2.48
CA LYS A 3 0.67 13.08 -1.92
C LYS A 3 0.44 11.64 -2.35
N SER A 4 0.58 10.69 -1.42
CA SER A 4 0.16 9.30 -1.65
C SER A 4 -1.34 9.28 -1.92
N SER A 5 -1.76 9.07 -3.17
CA SER A 5 -3.18 9.00 -3.56
C SER A 5 -3.92 7.96 -2.71
N PHE A 6 -3.28 6.83 -2.44
CA PHE A 6 -3.83 5.78 -1.59
C PHE A 6 -4.16 6.24 -0.16
N LYS A 7 -3.40 7.17 0.41
CA LYS A 7 -3.65 7.69 1.76
C LYS A 7 -4.80 8.70 1.80
N LEU A 8 -5.10 9.34 0.66
CA LEU A 8 -6.20 10.28 0.50
C LEU A 8 -7.52 9.55 0.20
N GLU A 9 -7.47 8.51 -0.63
CA GLU A 9 -8.65 7.71 -1.00
C GLU A 9 -9.10 6.78 0.13
N HIS A 10 -8.18 6.35 1.00
CA HIS A 10 -8.48 5.44 2.10
C HIS A 10 -8.21 6.08 3.47
N PRO A 11 -9.25 6.21 4.34
CA PRO A 11 -9.08 6.67 5.71
C PRO A 11 -8.10 5.80 6.49
N LEU A 12 -7.42 6.41 7.47
CA LEU A 12 -6.42 5.73 8.29
C LEU A 12 -6.99 4.47 8.96
N GLU A 13 -8.20 4.54 9.50
CA GLU A 13 -8.85 3.45 10.20
C GLU A 13 -9.03 2.20 9.32
N ARG A 14 -9.47 2.39 8.07
CA ARG A 14 -9.62 1.27 7.12
C ARG A 14 -8.26 0.68 6.74
N ARG A 15 -7.25 1.53 6.50
CA ARG A 15 -5.89 1.07 6.18
C ARG A 15 -5.27 0.27 7.32
N GLN A 16 -5.49 0.70 8.56
CA GLN A 16 -4.97 0.02 9.73
C GLN A 16 -5.68 -1.31 9.97
N ALA A 17 -7.00 -1.36 9.84
CA ALA A 17 -7.78 -2.59 9.99
C ALA A 17 -7.39 -3.65 8.93
N GLU A 18 -7.23 -3.25 7.66
CA GLU A 18 -6.76 -4.16 6.61
C GLU A 18 -5.34 -4.68 6.88
N ALA A 19 -4.41 -3.78 7.21
CA ALA A 19 -3.03 -4.17 7.50
C ALA A 19 -2.94 -5.11 8.71
N GLY A 20 -3.74 -4.86 9.75
CA GLY A 20 -3.84 -5.72 10.93
C GLY A 20 -4.33 -7.13 10.59
N ARG A 21 -5.43 -7.24 9.82
CA ARG A 21 -5.96 -8.53 9.36
C ARG A 21 -4.95 -9.32 8.54
N ILE A 22 -4.19 -8.66 7.67
CA ILE A 22 -3.18 -9.35 6.84
C ILE A 22 -2.02 -9.84 7.71
N ARG A 23 -1.56 -9.04 8.68
CA ARG A 23 -0.50 -9.44 9.62
C ARG A 23 -0.93 -10.57 10.55
N GLU A 24 -2.19 -10.59 10.98
CA GLU A 24 -2.73 -11.68 11.79
C GLU A 24 -2.84 -12.97 10.97
N LYS A 25 -3.30 -12.86 9.72
CA LYS A 25 -3.42 -14.01 8.81
C LYS A 25 -2.08 -14.55 8.32
N TYR A 26 -1.09 -13.67 8.14
CA TYR A 26 0.24 -13.98 7.63
C TYR A 26 1.29 -13.19 8.42
N PRO A 27 1.74 -13.70 9.58
CA PRO A 27 2.67 -12.96 10.47
C PRO A 27 4.02 -12.70 9.81
N ASP A 28 4.48 -13.61 8.94
CA ASP A 28 5.71 -13.45 8.18
C ASP A 28 5.57 -12.53 6.96
N ARG A 29 4.39 -11.91 6.73
CA ARG A 29 4.17 -11.04 5.57
C ARG A 29 3.90 -9.60 5.95
N ILE A 30 4.63 -8.68 5.31
CA ILE A 30 4.46 -7.25 5.49
C ILE A 30 3.61 -6.69 4.35
N PRO A 31 2.42 -6.11 4.63
CA PRO A 31 1.63 -5.44 3.61
C PRO A 31 2.30 -4.11 3.23
N VAL A 32 2.62 -3.95 1.94
CA VAL A 32 3.27 -2.76 1.37
C VAL A 32 2.38 -2.17 0.28
N ILE A 33 2.23 -0.85 0.30
CA ILE A 33 1.58 -0.09 -0.76
C ILE A 33 2.65 0.56 -1.63
N VAL A 34 2.65 0.23 -2.92
CA VAL A 34 3.58 0.78 -3.89
C VAL A 34 2.82 1.71 -4.83
N GLU A 35 3.28 2.95 -4.92
CA GLU A 35 2.75 3.95 -5.83
C GLU A 35 3.89 4.51 -6.68
N LYS A 36 3.62 4.77 -7.95
CA LYS A 36 4.54 5.46 -8.83
C LYS A 36 4.67 6.91 -8.39
N ALA A 37 5.90 7.42 -8.35
CA ALA A 37 6.12 8.84 -8.11
C ALA A 37 5.73 9.65 -9.35
N GLU A 38 5.08 10.80 -9.16
CA GLU A 38 4.56 11.66 -10.24
C GLU A 38 5.63 12.11 -11.24
N ARG A 39 6.92 12.10 -10.85
CA ARG A 39 8.07 12.52 -11.69
C ARG A 39 8.91 11.36 -12.21
N SER A 40 8.35 10.16 -12.28
CA SER A 40 9.09 8.98 -12.73
C SER A 40 8.65 8.56 -14.12
N ASP A 41 9.61 8.34 -15.02
CA ASP A 41 9.40 7.80 -16.38
C ASP A 41 9.11 6.28 -16.39
N ILE A 42 8.98 5.66 -15.23
CA ILE A 42 8.61 4.24 -15.12
C ILE A 42 7.14 4.03 -15.55
N PRO A 43 6.81 2.87 -16.13
CA PRO A 43 5.44 2.51 -16.43
C PRO A 43 4.59 2.40 -15.16
N ASP A 44 3.28 2.58 -15.31
CA ASP A 44 2.33 2.39 -14.22
C ASP A 44 2.32 0.94 -13.72
N ILE A 45 2.15 0.78 -12.41
CA ILE A 45 2.14 -0.52 -11.76
C ILE A 45 0.69 -1.03 -11.67
N ASP A 46 0.42 -2.22 -12.21
CA ASP A 46 -0.91 -2.85 -12.20
C ASP A 46 -1.45 -3.16 -10.79
N LYS A 47 -0.59 -3.56 -9.86
CA LYS A 47 -0.96 -3.87 -8.47
C LYS A 47 -0.29 -2.91 -7.52
N LYS A 48 -1.07 -2.19 -6.73
CA LYS A 48 -0.52 -1.25 -5.71
C LYS A 48 -0.37 -1.88 -4.33
N LYS A 49 -1.01 -3.03 -4.06
CA LYS A 49 -0.96 -3.74 -2.76
C LYS A 49 -0.14 -5.02 -2.89
N TYR A 50 0.91 -5.15 -2.09
CA TYR A 50 1.78 -6.33 -2.02
C TYR A 50 1.87 -6.85 -0.59
N ALA A 51 2.09 -8.15 -0.43
CA ALA A 51 2.42 -8.78 0.84
C ALA A 51 3.75 -9.51 0.64
N ILE A 52 4.83 -8.93 1.17
CA ILE A 52 6.20 -9.43 0.98
C ILE A 52 6.60 -10.26 2.21
N GLN A 53 7.36 -11.34 2.00
CA GLN A 53 7.97 -12.17 3.05
C GLN A 53 9.44 -11.78 3.25
#